data_AF-A0A8A1MBL5-F1
#
_entry.id   AF-A0A8A1MBL5-F1
#
_cell.length_a   1.000
_cell.length_b   1.000
_cell.length_c   1.000
_cell.angle_alpha   90.00
_cell.angle_beta   90.00
_cell.angle_gamma   90.00
#
_symmetry.space_group_name_H-M   'P 1'
#
loop_
_entity.id
_entity.type
_entity.pdbx_description
1 polymer ?
#
loop_
_entity_poly.entity_id
_entity_poly.type
_entity_poly.pdbx_seq_one_letter_code
_entity_poly.pdbx_strand_id
1 'polypeptide(L)'
;MQLGNHIALENEIFIRTYCLLDPYHAYFIRALLEQSRKFSTTEESGFSKIQKPAICLALDNLDQIISRSKELPEFENIIIELGRSVNESNEGAMAVLGWTEVRPLGIRDLLLKSPNNVVRDGFCRLLIAAVARLQASLEDESLDHDELARCRKDYEMMVENIVTSLDELWGCLHVYSRAWDDYFGLLLGLANFGAFPVQVMLEHGFLLKCLEMVWLDREDSKRLKRQYGNYFRLVEKGRKYSHSKLVEVLYVLMTHIDFTLTPSVNNSCRDCNVGKYSLTRAEAELVRPVGRNKDLIFLRKILEQQANPPVSRKIVSVFLAADPEYGLTDSICKVLEEGLRASPAYLCVPFLDATLVFCQMSSDGDRITNLIDYVSKGIDSINDSGGCEHLAFFQSLVKVKNEKAKKDEYWFWSSVVDRIPDWAPTLLHYPERAVRNGVLDFLRQLLFSKEYEDISDDFRQFYRKIGRDLAQASVDKLRRTYLSTADAQPPEVKSMETISLVIMHCTEVYFDERDSDDADFIQQATTVISALEQLAVDVPEELISGSDFHSDGWDDNSMMGSDSDVGLTGSP
;
A
#
# COMPACT_ATOMS: atom_id res chain seq x y z
N MET A 1 56.83 -32.18 -16.66
CA MET A 1 56.30 -32.23 -15.28
C MET A 1 55.25 -31.17 -14.99
N GLN A 2 55.47 -29.89 -15.32
CA GLN A 2 54.49 -28.82 -15.06
C GLN A 2 53.13 -29.01 -15.78
N LEU A 3 53.13 -29.44 -17.05
CA LEU A 3 51.89 -29.69 -17.81
C LEU A 3 51.06 -30.87 -17.26
N GLY A 4 51.71 -31.97 -16.88
CA GLY A 4 51.03 -33.13 -16.31
C GLY A 4 50.39 -32.83 -14.94
N ASN A 5 51.07 -32.04 -14.11
CA ASN A 5 50.51 -31.57 -12.84
C ASN A 5 49.33 -30.61 -13.05
N HIS A 6 49.40 -29.76 -14.06
CA HIS A 6 48.31 -28.85 -14.42
C HIS A 6 47.07 -29.62 -14.89
N ILE A 7 47.23 -30.58 -15.80
CA ILE A 7 46.12 -31.43 -16.28
C ILE A 7 45.50 -32.24 -15.13
N ALA A 8 46.33 -32.79 -14.23
CA ALA A 8 45.83 -33.52 -13.08
C ALA A 8 44.99 -32.63 -12.14
N LEU A 9 45.45 -31.40 -11.89
CA LEU A 9 44.72 -30.41 -11.08
C LEU A 9 43.39 -30.02 -11.74
N GLU A 10 43.39 -29.76 -13.05
CA GLU A 10 42.16 -29.44 -13.79
C GLU A 10 41.17 -30.60 -13.77
N ASN A 11 41.63 -31.84 -13.98
CA ASN A 11 40.79 -33.02 -13.91
C ASN A 11 40.21 -33.23 -12.50
N GLU A 12 41.01 -33.00 -11.46
CA GLU A 12 40.54 -33.09 -10.08
C GLU A 12 39.46 -32.05 -9.78
N ILE A 13 39.67 -30.78 -10.18
CA ILE A 13 38.67 -29.72 -10.04
C ILE A 13 37.40 -30.10 -10.80
N PHE A 14 37.53 -30.56 -12.04
CA PHE A 14 36.40 -30.97 -12.87
C PHE A 14 35.58 -32.10 -12.22
N ILE A 15 36.24 -33.17 -11.75
CA ILE A 15 35.56 -34.28 -11.08
C ILE A 15 34.87 -33.82 -9.80
N ARG A 16 35.54 -32.99 -8.98
CA ARG A 16 34.95 -32.45 -7.75
C ARG A 16 33.71 -31.60 -8.08
N THR A 17 33.80 -30.69 -9.04
CA THR A 17 32.66 -29.88 -9.47
C THR A 17 31.52 -30.73 -10.01
N TYR A 18 31.82 -31.76 -10.82
CA TYR A 18 30.82 -32.69 -11.32
C TYR A 18 30.08 -33.40 -10.18
N CYS A 19 30.81 -33.90 -9.18
CA CYS A 19 30.20 -34.54 -8.02
C CYS A 19 29.36 -33.59 -7.15
N LEU A 20 29.74 -32.31 -7.05
CA LEU A 20 28.97 -31.30 -6.31
C LEU A 20 27.63 -30.97 -6.99
N LEU A 21 27.57 -31.06 -8.32
CA LEU A 21 26.36 -30.81 -9.10
C LEU A 21 25.45 -32.05 -9.21
N ASP A 22 25.91 -33.21 -8.75
CA ASP A 22 25.10 -34.42 -8.72
C ASP A 22 23.96 -34.26 -7.67
N PRO A 23 22.69 -34.52 -8.02
CA PRO A 23 21.57 -34.41 -7.08
C PRO A 23 21.74 -35.23 -5.79
N TYR A 24 22.47 -36.35 -5.85
CA TYR A 24 22.76 -37.17 -4.67
C TYR A 24 23.69 -36.45 -3.68
N HIS A 25 24.49 -35.46 -4.12
CA HIS A 25 25.25 -34.62 -3.20
C HIS A 25 24.32 -33.81 -2.30
N ALA A 26 23.30 -33.15 -2.86
CA ALA A 26 22.32 -32.40 -2.06
C ALA A 26 21.56 -33.33 -1.09
N TYR A 27 21.20 -34.53 -1.53
CA TYR A 27 20.59 -35.55 -0.67
C TYR A 27 21.53 -35.96 0.47
N PHE A 28 22.82 -36.16 0.19
CA PHE A 28 23.83 -36.49 1.19
C PHE A 28 23.97 -35.37 2.24
N ILE A 29 24.01 -34.10 1.82
CA ILE A 29 24.05 -32.95 2.73
C ILE A 29 22.80 -32.92 3.63
N ARG A 30 21.61 -33.12 3.07
CA ARG A 30 20.37 -33.23 3.85
C ARG A 30 20.45 -34.36 4.88
N ALA A 31 20.89 -35.54 4.45
CA ALA A 31 21.01 -36.70 5.33
C ALA A 31 22.03 -36.46 6.46
N LEU A 32 23.15 -35.78 6.18
CA LEU A 32 24.12 -35.38 7.21
C LEU A 32 23.49 -34.43 8.23
N LEU A 33 22.74 -33.42 7.78
CA LEU A 33 22.04 -32.50 8.67
C LEU A 33 21.04 -33.25 9.55
N GLU A 34 20.23 -34.12 8.97
CA GLU A 34 19.25 -34.95 9.68
C GLU A 34 19.92 -35.85 10.73
N GLN A 35 21.05 -36.48 10.39
CA GLN A 35 21.79 -37.34 11.32
C GLN A 35 22.47 -36.52 12.42
N SER A 36 23.05 -35.36 12.10
CA SER A 36 23.72 -34.51 13.10
C SER A 36 22.79 -34.13 14.26
N ARG A 37 21.52 -33.86 13.94
CA ARG A 37 20.45 -33.57 14.91
C ARG A 37 20.15 -34.76 15.83
N LYS A 38 20.17 -35.99 15.29
CA LYS A 38 19.96 -37.24 16.07
C LYS A 38 21.13 -37.57 16.99
N PHE A 39 22.36 -37.18 16.66
CA PHE A 39 23.52 -37.41 17.53
C PHE A 39 23.57 -36.44 18.72
N SER A 40 23.14 -35.18 18.54
CA SER A 40 23.16 -34.18 19.60
C SER A 40 22.26 -34.52 20.80
N THR A 41 21.20 -35.31 20.62
CA THR A 41 20.30 -35.72 21.72
C THR A 41 20.95 -36.72 22.70
N THR A 42 22.13 -37.25 22.37
CA THR A 42 22.80 -38.31 23.14
C THR A 42 23.97 -37.79 23.99
N GLU A 43 24.53 -36.60 23.70
CA GLU A 43 25.69 -36.04 24.43
C GLU A 43 25.60 -34.51 24.59
N GLU A 44 25.74 -34.00 25.83
CA GLU A 44 25.67 -32.56 26.18
C GLU A 44 26.70 -31.66 25.44
N SER A 45 27.76 -32.23 24.86
CA SER A 45 28.78 -31.48 24.09
C SER A 45 28.63 -31.56 22.56
N GLY A 46 27.61 -32.28 22.06
CA GLY A 46 27.49 -32.67 20.66
C GLY A 46 27.16 -31.52 19.69
N PHE A 47 26.42 -30.51 20.15
CA PHE A 47 25.93 -29.42 19.29
C PHE A 47 27.07 -28.68 18.59
N SER A 48 28.07 -28.21 19.35
CA SER A 48 29.17 -27.40 18.83
C SER A 48 30.08 -28.16 17.87
N LYS A 49 30.25 -29.47 18.08
CA LYS A 49 31.20 -30.31 17.33
C LYS A 49 30.64 -30.83 16.02
N ILE A 50 29.33 -31.09 15.94
CA ILE A 50 28.73 -31.79 14.78
C ILE A 50 27.59 -30.98 14.17
N GLN A 51 26.64 -30.52 14.98
CA GLN A 51 25.43 -29.88 14.48
C GLN A 51 25.69 -28.49 13.88
N LYS A 52 26.49 -27.64 14.55
CA LYS A 52 26.86 -26.32 13.99
C LYS A 52 27.58 -26.44 12.63
N PRO A 53 28.61 -27.30 12.46
CA PRO A 53 29.21 -27.54 11.15
C PRO A 53 28.23 -28.08 10.12
N ALA A 54 27.32 -28.99 10.49
CA ALA A 54 26.32 -29.54 9.57
C ALA A 54 25.34 -28.47 9.07
N ILE A 55 24.87 -27.57 9.96
CA ILE A 55 24.04 -26.41 9.59
C ILE A 55 24.81 -25.49 8.63
N CYS A 56 26.06 -25.14 8.95
CA CYS A 56 26.88 -24.29 8.10
C CYS A 56 27.13 -24.92 6.72
N LEU A 57 27.38 -26.23 6.67
CA LEU A 57 27.58 -26.96 5.42
C LEU A 57 26.31 -26.98 4.56
N ALA A 58 25.15 -27.16 5.18
CA ALA A 58 23.87 -27.10 4.48
C ALA A 58 23.61 -25.70 3.90
N LEU A 59 23.91 -24.63 4.65
CA LEU A 59 23.79 -23.25 4.17
C LEU A 59 24.81 -22.91 3.07
N ASP A 60 26.06 -23.36 3.20
CA ASP A 60 27.08 -23.21 2.15
C ASP A 60 26.65 -23.93 0.85
N ASN A 61 26.04 -25.11 0.96
CA ASN A 61 25.49 -25.84 -0.20
C ASN A 61 24.29 -25.12 -0.82
N LEU A 62 23.41 -24.51 0.00
CA LEU A 62 22.32 -23.68 -0.49
C LEU A 62 22.84 -22.49 -1.29
N ASP A 63 23.81 -21.76 -0.72
CA ASP A 63 24.41 -20.57 -1.33
C ASP A 63 25.16 -20.89 -2.63
N GLN A 64 26.07 -21.85 -2.59
CA GLN A 64 27.03 -22.05 -3.67
C GLN A 64 26.52 -22.94 -4.80
N ILE A 65 25.60 -23.88 -4.52
CA ILE A 65 25.20 -24.94 -5.45
C ILE A 65 23.70 -24.87 -5.75
N ILE A 66 22.85 -24.99 -4.73
CA ILE A 66 21.40 -25.15 -4.95
C ILE A 66 20.80 -23.88 -5.53
N SER A 67 21.10 -22.70 -4.97
CA SER A 67 20.53 -21.42 -5.43
C SER A 67 20.79 -21.11 -6.91
N ARG A 68 21.84 -21.72 -7.49
CA ARG A 68 22.31 -21.54 -8.86
C ARG A 68 21.85 -22.66 -9.80
N SER A 69 21.27 -23.72 -9.27
CA SER A 69 20.76 -24.87 -10.02
C SER A 69 19.35 -24.61 -10.56
N LYS A 70 19.05 -25.12 -11.75
CA LYS A 70 17.73 -24.99 -12.38
C LYS A 70 16.63 -25.81 -11.67
N GLU A 71 16.98 -27.00 -11.21
CA GLU A 71 16.02 -27.98 -10.66
C GLU A 71 15.94 -27.98 -9.11
N LEU A 72 16.69 -27.10 -8.45
CA LEU A 72 16.69 -26.91 -6.98
C LEU A 72 16.65 -28.23 -6.16
N PRO A 73 17.58 -29.18 -6.40
CA PRO A 73 17.52 -30.49 -5.77
C PRO A 73 17.54 -30.39 -4.24
N GLU A 74 16.62 -31.11 -3.58
CA GLU A 74 16.49 -31.20 -2.12
C GLU A 74 16.30 -29.85 -1.38
N PHE A 75 16.05 -28.75 -2.10
CA PHE A 75 15.95 -27.41 -1.50
C PHE A 75 14.93 -27.37 -0.35
N GLU A 76 13.68 -27.76 -0.62
CA GLU A 76 12.60 -27.72 0.37
C GLU A 76 12.92 -28.57 1.59
N ASN A 77 13.45 -29.78 1.35
CA ASN A 77 13.78 -30.70 2.43
C ASN A 77 14.92 -30.16 3.31
N ILE A 78 15.95 -29.54 2.71
CA ILE A 78 17.05 -28.92 3.47
C ILE A 78 16.53 -27.74 4.30
N ILE A 79 15.68 -26.87 3.72
CA ILE A 79 15.06 -25.76 4.46
C ILE A 79 14.21 -26.29 5.64
N ILE A 80 13.47 -27.38 5.45
CA ILE A 80 12.70 -28.02 6.52
C ILE A 80 13.61 -28.54 7.64
N GLU A 81 14.71 -29.24 7.32
CA GLU A 81 15.64 -29.73 8.34
C GLU A 81 16.39 -28.59 9.07
N LEU A 82 16.72 -27.50 8.37
CA LEU A 82 17.26 -26.29 8.98
C LEU A 82 16.24 -25.67 9.94
N GLY A 83 14.97 -25.55 9.52
CA GLY A 83 13.89 -25.05 10.35
C GLY A 83 13.65 -25.92 11.61
N ARG A 84 13.77 -27.25 11.50
CA ARG A 84 13.73 -28.14 12.68
C ARG A 84 14.89 -27.88 13.62
N SER A 85 16.10 -27.72 13.08
CA SER A 85 17.30 -27.41 13.88
C SER A 85 17.15 -26.08 14.64
N VAL A 86 16.54 -25.07 14.01
CA VAL A 86 16.17 -23.80 14.63
C VAL A 86 15.16 -24.00 15.74
N ASN A 87 14.06 -24.72 15.49
CA ASN A 87 12.98 -24.86 16.48
C ASN A 87 13.41 -25.65 17.72
N GLU A 88 14.30 -26.62 17.57
CA GLU A 88 14.75 -27.48 18.67
C GLU A 88 15.69 -26.81 19.67
N SER A 89 16.46 -25.80 19.26
CA SER A 89 17.52 -25.22 20.12
C SER A 89 17.86 -23.78 19.76
N ASN A 90 18.22 -22.98 20.78
CA ASN A 90 18.71 -21.62 20.57
C ASN A 90 20.04 -21.62 19.82
N GLU A 91 20.89 -22.59 20.09
CA GLU A 91 22.16 -22.74 19.41
C GLU A 91 21.97 -23.04 17.92
N GLY A 92 20.90 -23.76 17.56
CA GLY A 92 20.49 -23.97 16.17
C GLY A 92 20.11 -22.67 15.46
N ALA A 93 19.30 -21.84 16.12
CA ALA A 93 18.98 -20.49 15.65
C ALA A 93 20.25 -19.63 15.51
N MET A 94 21.11 -19.61 16.53
CA MET A 94 22.39 -18.88 16.50
C MET A 94 23.32 -19.38 15.39
N ALA A 95 23.34 -20.69 15.09
CA ALA A 95 24.18 -21.23 14.02
C ALA A 95 23.72 -20.77 12.64
N VAL A 96 22.40 -20.69 12.42
CA VAL A 96 21.82 -20.16 11.17
C VAL A 96 22.08 -18.66 11.02
N LEU A 97 21.81 -17.88 12.08
CA LEU A 97 22.00 -16.42 12.04
C LEU A 97 23.48 -16.06 11.96
N GLY A 98 24.33 -16.67 12.79
CA GLY A 98 25.77 -16.46 12.78
C GLY A 98 26.47 -16.89 11.49
N TRP A 99 25.86 -17.78 10.69
CA TRP A 99 26.37 -18.07 9.35
C TRP A 99 26.37 -16.83 8.45
N THR A 100 25.38 -15.93 8.60
CA THR A 100 25.31 -14.69 7.79
C THR A 100 26.46 -13.72 8.09
N GLU A 101 26.95 -13.69 9.33
CA GLU A 101 28.11 -12.89 9.74
C GLU A 101 29.41 -13.45 9.17
N VAL A 102 29.58 -14.79 9.19
CA VAL A 102 30.76 -15.47 8.64
C VAL A 102 30.77 -15.47 7.10
N ARG A 103 29.59 -15.38 6.48
CA ARG A 103 29.39 -15.33 5.03
C ARG A 103 28.54 -14.10 4.64
N PRO A 104 29.10 -12.87 4.69
CA PRO A 104 28.36 -11.66 4.29
C PRO A 104 27.88 -11.68 2.84
N LEU A 105 28.60 -12.40 1.96
CA LEU A 105 28.16 -12.58 0.57
C LEU A 105 27.03 -13.63 0.43
N GLY A 106 26.86 -14.51 1.41
CA GLY A 106 25.83 -15.55 1.41
C GLY A 106 24.43 -14.96 1.55
N ILE A 107 24.24 -13.96 2.43
CA ILE A 107 22.97 -13.23 2.50
C ILE A 107 22.68 -12.53 1.17
N ARG A 108 23.67 -11.86 0.55
CA ARG A 108 23.48 -11.26 -0.78
C ARG A 108 23.07 -12.30 -1.82
N ASP A 109 23.76 -13.42 -1.86
CA ASP A 109 23.60 -14.41 -2.93
C ASP A 109 22.26 -15.16 -2.79
N LEU A 110 21.85 -15.52 -1.57
CA LEU A 110 20.56 -16.17 -1.29
C LEU A 110 19.37 -15.20 -1.32
N LEU A 111 19.52 -13.97 -0.81
CA LEU A 111 18.44 -12.98 -0.72
C LEU A 111 18.27 -12.15 -1.98
N LEU A 112 19.36 -11.69 -2.62
CA LEU A 112 19.27 -10.72 -3.72
C LEU A 112 19.55 -11.33 -5.10
N LYS A 113 20.61 -12.14 -5.19
CA LYS A 113 21.11 -12.64 -6.47
C LYS A 113 20.36 -13.86 -6.99
N SER A 114 19.81 -14.69 -6.09
CA SER A 114 19.09 -15.90 -6.45
C SER A 114 17.92 -15.59 -7.40
N PRO A 115 17.89 -16.16 -8.62
CA PRO A 115 16.82 -15.91 -9.57
C PRO A 115 15.50 -16.52 -9.11
N ASN A 116 15.55 -17.56 -8.28
CA ASN A 116 14.42 -18.36 -7.83
C ASN A 116 13.75 -17.73 -6.61
N ASN A 117 12.49 -17.31 -6.75
CA ASN A 117 11.71 -16.73 -5.64
C ASN A 117 11.61 -17.70 -4.45
N VAL A 118 11.33 -18.97 -4.70
CA VAL A 118 11.23 -20.02 -3.66
C VAL A 118 12.50 -20.09 -2.78
N VAL A 119 13.68 -19.86 -3.35
CA VAL A 119 14.93 -19.80 -2.60
C VAL A 119 15.00 -18.56 -1.69
N ARG A 120 14.65 -17.39 -2.24
CA ARG A 120 14.66 -16.12 -1.49
C ARG A 120 13.66 -16.16 -0.34
N ASP A 121 12.41 -16.54 -0.62
CA ASP A 121 11.34 -16.66 0.36
C ASP A 121 11.65 -17.72 1.44
N GLY A 122 12.12 -18.91 1.05
CA GLY A 122 12.51 -19.96 2.00
C GLY A 122 13.65 -19.51 2.92
N PHE A 123 14.64 -18.80 2.40
CA PHE A 123 15.73 -18.25 3.19
C PHE A 123 15.28 -17.12 4.13
N CYS A 124 14.46 -16.17 3.65
CA CYS A 124 13.85 -15.13 4.49
C CYS A 124 13.07 -15.72 5.66
N ARG A 125 12.21 -16.71 5.40
CA ARG A 125 11.42 -17.38 6.45
C ARG A 125 12.30 -18.09 7.46
N LEU A 126 13.39 -18.72 7.02
CA LEU A 126 14.35 -19.37 7.91
C LEU A 126 15.02 -18.36 8.86
N LEU A 127 15.45 -17.19 8.35
CA LEU A 127 16.02 -16.14 9.18
C LEU A 127 15.01 -15.59 10.20
N ILE A 128 13.77 -15.32 9.76
CA ILE A 128 12.69 -14.88 10.65
C ILE A 128 12.38 -15.94 11.70
N ALA A 129 12.30 -17.22 11.34
CA ALA A 129 12.08 -18.30 12.29
C ALA A 129 13.21 -18.40 13.33
N ALA A 130 14.46 -18.17 12.93
CA ALA A 130 15.60 -18.17 13.84
C ALA A 130 15.54 -17.00 14.83
N VAL A 131 15.22 -15.78 14.37
CA VAL A 131 15.04 -14.63 15.27
C VAL A 131 13.84 -14.85 16.21
N ALA A 132 12.73 -15.39 15.70
CA ALA A 132 11.55 -15.71 16.50
C ALA A 132 11.88 -16.71 17.62
N ARG A 133 12.71 -17.72 17.33
CA ARG A 133 13.14 -18.71 18.33
C ARG A 133 13.93 -18.06 19.47
N LEU A 134 14.85 -17.16 19.14
CA LEU A 134 15.64 -16.42 20.13
C LEU A 134 14.76 -15.50 20.96
N GLN A 135 13.79 -14.82 20.35
CA GLN A 135 12.84 -13.98 21.06
C GLN A 135 11.95 -14.78 22.02
N ALA A 136 11.44 -15.94 21.59
CA ALA A 136 10.61 -16.79 22.42
C ALA A 136 11.32 -17.24 23.70
N SER A 137 12.64 -17.39 23.67
CA SER A 137 13.43 -17.68 24.87
C SER A 137 13.55 -16.53 25.87
N LEU A 138 13.19 -15.29 25.49
CA LEU A 138 13.11 -14.17 26.42
C LEU A 138 11.84 -14.20 27.28
N GLU A 139 10.85 -14.98 26.88
CA GLU A 139 9.56 -15.16 27.58
C GLU A 139 9.56 -16.41 28.48
N ASP A 140 10.67 -17.14 28.54
CA ASP A 140 10.79 -18.36 29.34
C ASP A 140 10.99 -18.02 30.83
N GLU A 141 9.92 -18.15 31.61
CA GLU A 141 9.90 -17.89 33.05
C GLU A 141 10.73 -18.90 33.87
N SER A 142 11.19 -20.00 33.26
CA SER A 142 12.01 -21.02 33.93
C SER A 142 13.50 -20.67 34.01
N LEU A 143 13.95 -19.71 33.20
CA LEU A 143 15.35 -19.29 33.13
C LEU A 143 15.74 -18.43 34.34
N ASP A 144 16.97 -18.62 34.83
CA ASP A 144 17.52 -17.72 35.83
C ASP A 144 17.86 -16.33 35.23
N HIS A 145 18.19 -15.36 36.10
CA HIS A 145 18.47 -13.99 35.65
C HIS A 145 19.71 -13.93 34.73
N ASP A 146 20.73 -14.75 34.98
CA ASP A 146 21.97 -14.74 34.19
C ASP A 146 21.75 -15.40 32.81
N GLU A 147 20.95 -16.46 32.75
CA GLU A 147 20.50 -17.14 31.54
C GLU A 147 19.65 -16.23 30.67
N LEU A 148 18.68 -15.53 31.26
CA LEU A 148 17.82 -14.60 30.55
C LEU A 148 18.64 -13.41 30.03
N ALA A 149 19.61 -12.91 30.80
CA ALA A 149 20.54 -11.87 30.34
C ALA A 149 21.42 -12.33 29.17
N ARG A 150 21.88 -13.60 29.17
CA ARG A 150 22.60 -14.20 28.02
C ARG A 150 21.69 -14.29 26.79
N CYS A 151 20.48 -14.84 26.93
CA CYS A 151 19.52 -14.96 25.83
C CYS A 151 19.17 -13.60 25.22
N ARG A 152 18.99 -12.58 26.07
CA ARG A 152 18.76 -11.20 25.63
C ARG A 152 19.91 -10.68 24.80
N LYS A 153 21.14 -10.82 25.29
CA LYS A 153 22.34 -10.39 24.57
C LYS A 153 22.48 -11.10 23.23
N ASP A 154 22.22 -12.41 23.19
CA ASP A 154 22.30 -13.20 21.96
C ASP A 154 21.25 -12.75 20.92
N TYR A 155 20.01 -12.51 21.37
CA TYR A 155 18.95 -11.94 20.53
C TYR A 155 19.34 -10.56 19.98
N GLU A 156 19.76 -9.65 20.86
CA GLU A 156 20.12 -8.28 20.50
C GLU A 156 21.26 -8.26 19.47
N MET A 157 22.33 -9.01 19.74
CA MET A 157 23.48 -9.15 18.86
C MET A 157 23.12 -9.73 17.48
N MET A 158 22.27 -10.77 17.43
CA MET A 158 21.89 -11.37 16.14
C MET A 158 20.98 -10.43 15.32
N VAL A 159 20.06 -9.72 15.96
CA VAL A 159 19.23 -8.72 15.27
C VAL A 159 20.10 -7.60 14.71
N GLU A 160 21.02 -7.06 15.51
CA GLU A 160 22.00 -6.06 15.06
C GLU A 160 22.77 -6.55 13.83
N ASN A 161 23.37 -7.74 13.90
CA ASN A 161 24.17 -8.30 12.81
C ASN A 161 23.38 -8.44 11.49
N ILE A 162 22.13 -8.90 11.55
CA ILE A 162 21.28 -9.04 10.35
C ILE A 162 20.93 -7.67 9.79
N VAL A 163 20.55 -6.71 10.64
CA VAL A 163 20.18 -5.37 10.19
C VAL A 163 21.39 -4.64 9.59
N THR A 164 22.57 -4.76 10.19
CA THR A 164 23.84 -4.25 9.64
C THR A 164 24.12 -4.89 8.29
N SER A 165 23.97 -6.20 8.16
CA SER A 165 24.15 -6.90 6.87
C SER A 165 23.19 -6.37 5.80
N LEU A 166 21.92 -6.13 6.15
CA LEU A 166 20.95 -5.54 5.22
C LEU A 166 21.33 -4.10 4.84
N ASP A 167 21.82 -3.31 5.79
CA ASP A 167 22.32 -1.96 5.51
C ASP A 167 23.47 -1.98 4.49
N GLU A 168 24.44 -2.88 4.66
CA GLU A 168 25.54 -3.05 3.71
C GLU A 168 25.05 -3.41 2.29
N LEU A 169 23.97 -4.19 2.18
CA LEU A 169 23.37 -4.55 0.90
C LEU A 169 22.64 -3.40 0.21
N TRP A 170 22.23 -2.36 0.94
CA TRP A 170 21.52 -1.19 0.40
C TRP A 170 22.21 -0.60 -0.83
N GLY A 171 23.54 -0.47 -0.78
CA GLY A 171 24.34 0.13 -1.85
C GLY A 171 24.22 -0.59 -3.21
N CYS A 172 23.94 -1.89 -3.21
CA CYS A 172 23.80 -2.70 -4.42
C CYS A 172 22.36 -3.17 -4.72
N LEU A 173 21.41 -2.93 -3.80
CA LEU A 173 20.01 -3.37 -3.92
C LEU A 173 19.36 -2.98 -5.27
N HIS A 174 19.69 -1.79 -5.79
CA HIS A 174 19.20 -1.29 -7.08
C HIS A 174 19.48 -2.24 -8.26
N VAL A 175 20.51 -3.09 -8.19
CA VAL A 175 20.81 -4.06 -9.25
C VAL A 175 19.76 -5.19 -9.29
N TYR A 176 19.10 -5.48 -8.17
CA TYR A 176 18.29 -6.68 -7.94
C TYR A 176 16.79 -6.37 -7.84
N SER A 177 16.19 -5.80 -8.89
CA SER A 177 14.79 -5.35 -8.84
C SER A 177 13.76 -6.45 -8.51
N ARG A 178 14.06 -7.72 -8.84
CA ARG A 178 13.18 -8.86 -8.54
C ARG A 178 13.17 -9.26 -7.07
N ALA A 179 14.22 -8.93 -6.32
CA ALA A 179 14.35 -9.24 -4.90
C ALA A 179 13.94 -8.06 -4.01
N TRP A 180 13.37 -7.00 -4.60
CA TRP A 180 13.06 -5.77 -3.88
C TRP A 180 12.03 -6.01 -2.78
N ASP A 181 10.91 -6.65 -3.09
CA ASP A 181 9.90 -6.99 -2.07
C ASP A 181 10.40 -8.04 -1.07
N ASP A 182 11.30 -8.95 -1.47
CA ASP A 182 11.90 -9.93 -0.54
C ASP A 182 12.79 -9.25 0.50
N TYR A 183 13.62 -8.28 0.06
CA TYR A 183 14.48 -7.49 0.93
C TYR A 183 13.67 -6.65 1.94
N PHE A 184 12.67 -5.90 1.47
CA PHE A 184 11.80 -5.14 2.37
C PHE A 184 10.87 -6.04 3.18
N GLY A 185 10.52 -7.23 2.69
CA GLY A 185 9.77 -8.25 3.41
C GLY A 185 10.54 -8.79 4.61
N LEU A 186 11.86 -9.01 4.47
CA LEU A 186 12.73 -9.40 5.59
C LEU A 186 12.84 -8.26 6.62
N LEU A 187 13.04 -7.02 6.19
CA LEU A 187 13.03 -5.86 7.08
C LEU A 187 11.70 -5.75 7.85
N LEU A 188 10.57 -5.91 7.15
CA LEU A 188 9.26 -5.89 7.77
C LEU A 188 9.09 -7.02 8.79
N GLY A 189 9.52 -8.23 8.45
CA GLY A 189 9.49 -9.38 9.34
C GLY A 189 10.28 -9.13 10.63
N LEU A 190 11.46 -8.51 10.52
CA LEU A 190 12.27 -8.12 11.68
C LEU A 190 11.60 -7.02 12.51
N ALA A 191 11.06 -5.99 11.87
CA ALA A 191 10.39 -4.87 12.55
C ALA A 191 9.16 -5.34 13.35
N ASN A 192 8.47 -6.40 12.91
CA ASN A 192 7.31 -6.97 13.59
C ASN A 192 7.62 -7.65 14.93
N PHE A 193 8.90 -7.89 15.25
CA PHE A 193 9.29 -8.42 16.58
C PHE A 193 9.26 -7.34 17.68
N GLY A 194 9.12 -6.05 17.34
CA GLY A 194 8.84 -4.99 18.30
C GLY A 194 9.86 -3.85 18.32
N ALA A 195 9.93 -3.14 19.45
CA ALA A 195 10.62 -1.86 19.54
C ALA A 195 12.15 -1.95 19.34
N PHE A 196 12.79 -3.05 19.76
CA PHE A 196 14.24 -3.19 19.67
C PHE A 196 14.73 -3.31 18.20
N PRO A 197 14.24 -4.24 17.37
CA PRO A 197 14.63 -4.27 15.95
C PRO A 197 14.31 -2.96 15.21
N VAL A 198 13.19 -2.31 15.53
CA VAL A 198 12.85 -1.00 14.97
C VAL A 198 13.88 0.06 15.38
N GLN A 199 14.33 0.08 16.64
CA GLN A 199 15.41 0.96 17.09
C GLN A 199 16.67 0.77 16.25
N VAL A 200 17.13 -0.47 16.11
CA VAL A 200 18.34 -0.81 15.33
C VAL A 200 18.18 -0.34 13.88
N MET A 201 16.99 -0.51 13.28
CA MET A 201 16.72 -0.02 11.92
C MET A 201 16.74 1.51 11.81
N LEU A 202 16.22 2.21 12.82
CA LEU A 202 16.23 3.67 12.87
C LEU A 202 17.66 4.22 13.02
N GLU A 203 18.51 3.52 13.76
CA GLU A 203 19.94 3.84 13.92
C GLU A 203 20.74 3.63 12.62
N HIS A 204 20.42 2.58 11.87
CA HIS A 204 20.97 2.34 10.52
C HIS A 204 20.32 3.19 9.42
N GLY A 205 19.46 4.15 9.78
CA GLY A 205 18.88 5.12 8.85
C GLY A 205 17.89 4.54 7.84
N PHE A 206 17.23 3.41 8.14
CA PHE A 206 16.24 2.81 7.24
C PHE A 206 15.02 3.70 7.02
N LEU A 207 14.61 4.48 8.02
CA LEU A 207 13.54 5.46 7.87
C LEU A 207 13.92 6.52 6.83
N LEU A 208 15.10 7.14 6.95
CA LEU A 208 15.63 8.09 5.96
C LEU A 208 15.66 7.48 4.54
N LYS A 209 16.20 6.27 4.39
CA LYS A 209 16.27 5.57 3.10
C LYS A 209 14.88 5.35 2.48
N CYS A 210 13.90 4.91 3.27
CA CYS A 210 12.53 4.73 2.82
C CYS A 210 11.89 6.07 2.41
N LEU A 211 12.09 7.13 3.20
CA LEU A 211 11.61 8.47 2.88
C LEU A 211 12.22 8.98 1.57
N GLU A 212 13.53 8.85 1.39
CA GLU A 212 14.24 9.25 0.17
C GLU A 212 13.72 8.50 -1.06
N MET A 213 13.42 7.21 -0.96
CA MET A 213 12.82 6.44 -2.07
C MET A 213 11.43 6.96 -2.47
N VAL A 214 10.61 7.39 -1.51
CA VAL A 214 9.30 8.01 -1.80
C VAL A 214 9.46 9.37 -2.49
N TRP A 215 10.47 10.14 -2.08
CA TRP A 215 10.80 11.43 -2.68
C TRP A 215 11.51 11.32 -4.04
N LEU A 216 12.01 10.15 -4.40
CA LEU A 216 12.76 9.93 -5.63
C LEU A 216 11.82 9.83 -6.84
N ASP A 217 11.44 10.97 -7.36
CA ASP A 217 10.53 11.12 -8.49
C ASP A 217 11.17 11.84 -9.70
N ARG A 218 10.35 12.22 -10.68
CA ARG A 218 10.81 12.94 -11.87
C ARG A 218 11.26 14.37 -11.57
N GLU A 219 10.65 15.06 -10.61
CA GLU A 219 10.93 16.47 -10.30
C GLU A 219 12.26 16.65 -9.59
N ASP A 220 12.73 15.63 -8.84
CA ASP A 220 14.00 15.63 -8.11
C ASP A 220 14.20 16.87 -7.22
N SER A 221 13.12 17.34 -6.60
CA SER A 221 13.12 18.55 -5.77
C SER A 221 14.15 18.52 -4.63
N LYS A 222 14.54 17.32 -4.19
CA LYS A 222 15.55 17.06 -3.15
C LYS A 222 16.94 16.70 -3.70
N ARG A 223 17.14 16.70 -5.03
CA ARG A 223 18.41 16.35 -5.72
C ARG A 223 18.90 14.93 -5.42
N LEU A 224 17.99 14.02 -5.11
CA LEU A 224 18.24 12.63 -4.75
C LEU A 224 18.71 11.80 -5.96
N LYS A 225 18.45 12.22 -7.20
CA LYS A 225 18.99 11.52 -8.38
C LYS A 225 20.51 11.48 -8.41
N ARG A 226 21.21 12.42 -7.75
CA ARG A 226 22.68 12.37 -7.62
C ARG A 226 23.12 11.26 -6.67
N GLN A 227 22.42 11.10 -5.56
CA GLN A 227 22.67 10.07 -4.55
C GLN A 227 22.28 8.68 -5.05
N TYR A 228 21.15 8.57 -5.76
CA TYR A 228 20.58 7.33 -6.26
C TYR A 228 20.72 7.17 -7.79
N GLY A 229 21.80 7.73 -8.36
CA GLY A 229 21.96 7.80 -9.82
C GLY A 229 21.93 6.44 -10.52
N ASN A 230 22.43 5.38 -9.89
CA ASN A 230 22.37 4.04 -10.48
C ASN A 230 20.95 3.47 -10.52
N TYR A 231 20.19 3.66 -9.44
CA TYR A 231 18.78 3.27 -9.39
C TYR A 231 17.97 4.04 -10.43
N PHE A 232 18.10 5.37 -10.44
CA PHE A 232 17.31 6.22 -11.34
C PHE A 232 17.59 5.90 -12.81
N ARG A 233 18.85 5.70 -13.20
CA ARG A 233 19.21 5.28 -14.57
C ARG A 233 18.59 3.95 -14.98
N LEU A 234 18.41 3.01 -14.05
CA LEU A 234 17.75 1.73 -14.35
C LEU A 234 16.24 1.90 -14.52
N VAL A 235 15.62 2.75 -13.70
CA VAL A 235 14.20 3.11 -13.84
C VAL A 235 13.94 3.78 -15.20
N GLU A 236 14.80 4.71 -15.63
CA GLU A 236 14.70 5.34 -16.95
C GLU A 236 14.83 4.35 -18.11
N LYS A 237 15.58 3.25 -17.91
CA LYS A 237 15.68 2.13 -18.85
C LYS A 237 14.48 1.17 -18.78
N GLY A 238 13.43 1.51 -18.04
CA GLY A 238 12.21 0.70 -17.91
C GLY A 238 12.25 -0.36 -16.82
N ARG A 239 13.30 -0.40 -15.96
CA ARG A 239 13.34 -1.35 -14.85
C ARG A 239 12.30 -0.94 -13.79
N LYS A 240 11.41 -1.88 -13.46
CA LYS A 240 10.36 -1.68 -12.44
C LYS A 240 10.83 -2.20 -11.08
N TYR A 241 10.49 -1.46 -10.04
CA TYR A 241 10.70 -1.84 -8.64
C TYR A 241 9.37 -1.72 -7.92
N SER A 242 8.98 -2.77 -7.19
CA SER A 242 7.77 -2.73 -6.36
C SER A 242 8.06 -1.90 -5.12
N HIS A 243 7.24 -0.91 -4.79
CA HIS A 243 7.37 -0.15 -3.55
C HIS A 243 6.40 -0.64 -2.46
N SER A 244 5.67 -1.73 -2.69
CA SER A 244 4.62 -2.20 -1.79
C SER A 244 5.15 -2.54 -0.39
N LYS A 245 6.21 -3.38 -0.31
CA LYS A 245 6.83 -3.72 0.98
C LYS A 245 7.66 -2.59 1.59
N LEU A 246 8.21 -1.71 0.75
CA LEU A 246 8.90 -0.51 1.22
C LEU A 246 7.97 0.40 2.03
N VAL A 247 6.75 0.63 1.52
CA VAL A 247 5.75 1.46 2.20
C VAL A 247 5.25 0.78 3.49
N GLU A 248 5.17 -0.55 3.54
CA GLU A 248 4.89 -1.29 4.78
C GLU A 248 5.97 -1.06 5.85
N VAL A 249 7.25 -1.20 5.49
CA VAL A 249 8.37 -0.91 6.40
C VAL A 249 8.32 0.55 6.86
N LEU A 250 8.12 1.48 5.94
CA LEU A 250 8.00 2.91 6.25
C LEU A 250 6.90 3.18 7.26
N TYR A 251 5.71 2.59 7.06
CA TYR A 251 4.60 2.70 8.00
C TYR A 251 4.99 2.20 9.40
N VAL A 252 5.56 1.00 9.51
CA VAL A 252 5.96 0.44 10.82
C VAL A 252 7.03 1.32 11.49
N LEU A 253 8.02 1.80 10.75
CA LEU A 253 9.02 2.71 11.33
C LEU A 253 8.38 4.01 11.82
N MET A 254 7.43 4.58 11.06
CA MET A 254 6.73 5.81 11.43
C MET A 254 5.82 5.66 12.65
N THR A 255 5.26 4.48 12.94
CA THR A 255 4.45 4.29 14.16
C THR A 255 5.29 4.37 15.46
N HIS A 256 6.59 4.14 15.34
CA HIS A 256 7.58 4.28 16.42
C HIS A 256 8.22 5.67 16.47
N ILE A 257 7.76 6.62 15.66
CA ILE A 257 8.21 8.02 15.73
C ILE A 257 7.25 8.86 16.57
N ASP A 258 7.84 9.70 17.42
CA ASP A 258 7.14 10.81 18.06
C ASP A 258 7.48 12.11 17.32
N PHE A 259 6.51 12.62 16.56
CA PHE A 259 6.66 13.84 15.77
C PHE A 259 6.75 15.10 16.63
N THR A 260 6.36 15.04 17.90
CA THR A 260 6.40 16.20 18.81
C THR A 260 7.79 16.45 19.39
N LEU A 261 8.67 15.44 19.34
CA LEU A 261 10.05 15.57 19.78
C LEU A 261 10.87 16.45 18.84
N THR A 262 11.84 17.17 19.40
CA THR A 262 12.77 17.97 18.59
C THR A 262 13.64 17.04 17.75
N PRO A 263 13.84 17.32 16.45
CA PRO A 263 14.67 16.46 15.61
C PRO A 263 16.11 16.36 16.09
N SER A 264 16.57 15.13 16.29
CA SER A 264 17.94 14.79 16.68
C SER A 264 18.94 15.13 15.59
N VAL A 265 20.20 15.37 15.97
CA VAL A 265 21.28 15.61 15.01
C VAL A 265 21.48 14.35 14.15
N ASN A 266 21.82 14.55 12.86
CA ASN A 266 22.10 13.41 11.99
C ASN A 266 23.28 12.61 12.55
N ASN A 267 23.18 11.28 12.52
CA ASN A 267 24.19 10.34 13.03
C ASN A 267 24.45 10.44 14.55
N SER A 268 23.56 11.07 15.33
CA SER A 268 23.56 10.97 16.79
C SER A 268 22.52 9.97 17.28
N CYS A 269 22.64 9.57 18.55
CA CYS A 269 21.55 8.87 19.23
C CYS A 269 20.26 9.69 19.15
N ARG A 270 19.13 9.03 18.95
CA ARG A 270 17.81 9.66 18.90
C ARG A 270 17.27 9.83 20.30
N ASP A 271 16.66 10.97 20.56
CA ASP A 271 15.82 11.12 21.75
C ASP A 271 14.68 10.09 21.71
N CYS A 272 14.41 9.44 22.84
CA CYS A 272 13.38 8.43 22.99
C CYS A 272 12.45 8.80 24.16
N ASN A 273 11.15 8.81 23.89
CA ASN A 273 10.10 9.06 24.87
C ASN A 273 9.08 7.92 24.82
N VAL A 274 8.94 7.17 25.91
CA VAL A 274 7.98 6.04 26.03
C VAL A 274 8.06 5.06 24.84
N GLY A 275 9.28 4.71 24.41
CA GLY A 275 9.50 3.76 23.31
C GLY A 275 9.23 4.30 21.90
N LYS A 276 8.99 5.62 21.76
CA LYS A 276 8.96 6.33 20.48
C LYS A 276 10.17 7.24 20.33
N TYR A 277 10.69 7.32 19.12
CA TYR A 277 11.93 8.01 18.80
C TYR A 277 11.68 9.33 18.09
N SER A 278 12.57 10.28 18.29
CA SER A 278 12.63 11.52 17.50
C SER A 278 13.06 11.23 16.06
N LEU A 279 12.60 12.08 15.13
CA LEU A 279 13.17 12.15 13.79
C LEU A 279 14.61 12.69 13.84
N THR A 280 15.44 12.31 12.88
CA THR A 280 16.68 13.06 12.60
C THR A 280 16.35 14.34 11.82
N ARG A 281 17.26 15.31 11.80
CA ARG A 281 17.09 16.54 10.99
C ARG A 281 16.85 16.24 9.50
N ALA A 282 17.56 15.27 8.94
CA ALA A 282 17.38 14.86 7.54
C ALA A 282 15.98 14.28 7.27
N GLU A 283 15.48 13.42 8.16
CA GLU A 283 14.14 12.83 8.03
C GLU A 283 13.05 13.87 8.24
N ALA A 284 13.23 14.75 9.23
CA ALA A 284 12.30 15.85 9.49
C ALA A 284 12.15 16.77 8.27
N GLU A 285 13.20 17.01 7.50
CA GLU A 285 13.15 17.79 6.26
C GLU A 285 12.36 17.14 5.12
N LEU A 286 12.17 15.82 5.17
CA LEU A 286 11.41 15.06 4.19
C LEU A 286 9.93 14.88 4.60
N VAL A 287 9.63 14.91 5.89
CA VAL A 287 8.28 14.67 6.40
C VAL A 287 7.52 15.95 6.71
N ARG A 288 8.20 17.02 7.14
CA ARG A 288 7.53 18.26 7.57
C ARG A 288 6.85 19.00 6.40
N PRO A 289 5.77 19.75 6.69
CA PRO A 289 5.22 20.71 5.74
C PRO A 289 6.27 21.72 5.26
N VAL A 290 6.30 22.00 3.96
CA VAL A 290 7.32 22.86 3.33
C VAL A 290 6.70 24.17 2.86
N GLY A 291 7.52 25.23 2.89
CA GLY A 291 7.16 26.54 2.31
C GLY A 291 6.18 27.34 3.16
N ARG A 292 5.82 28.54 2.66
CA ARG A 292 4.89 29.45 3.34
C ARG A 292 3.46 28.88 3.42
N ASN A 293 3.15 27.98 2.50
CA ASN A 293 1.83 27.36 2.37
C ASN A 293 1.67 26.09 3.21
N LYS A 294 2.72 25.65 3.93
CA LYS A 294 2.75 24.42 4.72
C LYS A 294 2.32 23.19 3.89
N ASP A 295 2.96 22.99 2.75
CA ASP A 295 2.61 21.89 1.85
C ASP A 295 3.16 20.56 2.38
N LEU A 296 2.27 19.61 2.71
CA LEU A 296 2.65 18.27 3.16
C LEU A 296 2.91 17.33 1.97
N ILE A 297 3.96 17.66 1.21
CA ILE A 297 4.29 17.01 -0.06
C ILE A 297 4.50 15.50 0.08
N PHE A 298 5.11 15.05 1.19
CA PHE A 298 5.35 13.63 1.43
C PHE A 298 4.05 12.82 1.47
N LEU A 299 3.01 13.31 2.17
CA LEU A 299 1.72 12.63 2.22
C LEU A 299 1.07 12.58 0.84
N ARG A 300 1.12 13.68 0.08
CA ARG A 300 0.66 13.73 -1.30
C ARG A 300 1.32 12.64 -2.15
N LYS A 301 2.65 12.52 -2.10
CA LYS A 301 3.39 11.50 -2.87
C LYS A 301 2.99 10.07 -2.51
N ILE A 302 2.83 9.76 -1.22
CA ILE A 302 2.36 8.43 -0.77
C ILE A 302 0.96 8.10 -1.33
N LEU A 303 0.06 9.08 -1.35
CA LEU A 303 -1.29 8.92 -1.88
C LEU A 303 -1.29 8.84 -3.41
N GLU A 304 -0.45 9.58 -4.12
CA GLU A 304 -0.38 9.54 -5.59
C GLU A 304 0.31 8.27 -6.12
N GLN A 305 1.36 7.79 -5.43
CA GLN A 305 2.12 6.61 -5.87
C GLN A 305 1.31 5.31 -5.79
N GLN A 306 0.35 5.22 -4.87
CA GLN A 306 -0.51 4.04 -4.67
C GLN A 306 0.23 2.70 -4.61
N ALA A 307 1.47 2.70 -4.10
CA ALA A 307 2.30 1.50 -4.02
C ALA A 307 1.66 0.41 -3.14
N ASN A 308 0.94 0.82 -2.09
CA ASN A 308 0.15 -0.05 -1.22
C ASN A 308 -1.02 0.74 -0.59
N PRO A 309 -2.21 0.79 -1.25
CA PRO A 309 -3.31 1.66 -0.83
C PRO A 309 -3.78 1.44 0.62
N PRO A 310 -3.95 0.20 1.12
CA PRO A 310 -4.29 -0.03 2.52
C PRO A 310 -3.29 0.55 3.52
N VAL A 311 -2.00 0.52 3.20
CA VAL A 311 -0.94 1.05 4.08
C VAL A 311 -0.84 2.57 3.97
N SER A 312 -1.01 3.13 2.77
CA SER A 312 -1.08 4.58 2.58
C SER A 312 -2.17 5.21 3.47
N ARG A 313 -3.34 4.57 3.61
CA ARG A 313 -4.39 4.99 4.56
C ARG A 313 -3.93 4.96 6.01
N LYS A 314 -3.17 3.93 6.42
CA LYS A 314 -2.62 3.86 7.78
C LYS A 314 -1.56 4.93 8.04
N ILE A 315 -0.80 5.33 7.02
CA ILE A 315 0.15 6.46 7.14
C ILE A 315 -0.60 7.78 7.40
N VAL A 316 -1.77 8.00 6.76
CA VAL A 316 -2.64 9.14 7.09
C VAL A 316 -3.03 9.12 8.58
N SER A 317 -3.39 7.94 9.11
CA SER A 317 -3.69 7.77 10.54
C SER A 317 -2.51 8.14 11.45
N VAL A 318 -1.27 7.86 11.05
CA VAL A 318 -0.07 8.24 11.82
C VAL A 318 0.06 9.76 11.92
N PHE A 319 -0.14 10.47 10.81
CA PHE A 319 -0.10 11.93 10.81
C PHE A 319 -1.24 12.54 11.66
N LEU A 320 -2.44 11.98 11.57
CA LEU A 320 -3.59 12.43 12.38
C LEU A 320 -3.45 12.08 13.87
N ALA A 321 -2.68 11.06 14.22
CA ALA A 321 -2.39 10.72 15.60
C ALA A 321 -1.38 11.69 16.25
N ALA A 322 -0.52 12.34 15.45
CA ALA A 322 0.41 13.37 15.91
C ALA A 322 -0.25 14.76 16.08
N ASP A 323 -1.50 14.90 15.63
CA ASP A 323 -2.28 16.13 15.67
C ASP A 323 -3.21 16.14 16.89
N PRO A 324 -3.44 17.28 17.58
CA PRO A 324 -3.09 18.66 17.21
C PRO A 324 -1.68 19.12 17.60
N GLU A 325 -0.93 18.33 18.37
CA GLU A 325 0.33 18.75 18.99
C GLU A 325 1.41 19.14 17.96
N TYR A 326 1.47 18.42 16.85
CA TYR A 326 2.40 18.72 15.75
C TYR A 326 1.82 19.72 14.72
N GLY A 327 0.53 20.05 14.80
CA GLY A 327 -0.12 21.09 13.99
C GLY A 327 -0.18 20.80 12.49
N LEU A 328 -0.60 19.60 12.11
CA LEU A 328 -0.65 19.14 10.72
C LEU A 328 -2.04 19.25 10.08
N THR A 329 -3.11 19.48 10.85
CA THR A 329 -4.50 19.46 10.37
C THR A 329 -4.68 20.25 9.05
N ASP A 330 -4.24 21.51 9.03
CA ASP A 330 -4.36 22.39 7.86
C ASP A 330 -3.63 21.84 6.64
N SER A 331 -2.45 21.26 6.86
CA SER A 331 -1.61 20.74 5.78
C SER A 331 -2.21 19.44 5.22
N ILE A 332 -2.82 18.61 6.08
CA ILE A 332 -3.54 17.40 5.68
C ILE A 332 -4.79 17.78 4.89
N CYS A 333 -5.63 18.69 5.40
CA CYS A 333 -6.82 19.18 4.69
C CYS A 333 -6.46 19.69 3.31
N LYS A 334 -5.40 20.50 3.20
CA LYS A 334 -4.93 21.02 1.91
C LYS A 334 -4.50 19.91 0.94
N VAL A 335 -3.78 18.89 1.42
CA VAL A 335 -3.40 17.75 0.58
C VAL A 335 -4.64 17.02 0.04
N LEU A 336 -5.64 16.80 0.91
CA LEU A 336 -6.89 16.15 0.54
C LEU A 336 -7.68 17.00 -0.47
N GLU A 337 -7.91 18.29 -0.19
CA GLU A 337 -8.64 19.19 -1.09
C GLU A 337 -8.01 19.26 -2.48
N GLU A 338 -6.69 19.44 -2.57
CA GLU A 338 -5.99 19.48 -3.86
C GLU A 338 -6.07 18.14 -4.61
N GLY A 339 -5.98 17.01 -3.90
CA GLY A 339 -6.07 15.69 -4.50
C GLY A 339 -7.50 15.26 -4.89
N LEU A 340 -8.51 15.76 -4.16
CA LEU A 340 -9.93 15.57 -4.49
C LEU A 340 -10.32 16.28 -5.80
N ARG A 341 -9.53 17.27 -6.24
CA ARG A 341 -9.67 17.94 -7.53
C ARG A 341 -8.67 17.45 -8.57
N ALA A 342 -8.06 16.28 -8.36
CA ALA A 342 -7.16 15.68 -9.34
C ALA A 342 -7.92 15.39 -10.65
N SER A 343 -7.26 15.68 -11.78
CA SER A 343 -7.76 15.41 -13.12
C SER A 343 -6.79 14.48 -13.86
N PRO A 344 -7.27 13.37 -14.45
CA PRO A 344 -8.67 12.92 -14.52
C PRO A 344 -9.21 12.43 -13.17
N ALA A 345 -10.53 12.42 -12.97
CA ALA A 345 -11.14 12.26 -11.65
C ALA A 345 -10.92 10.88 -11.01
N TYR A 346 -10.60 9.82 -11.76
CA TYR A 346 -10.20 8.54 -11.16
C TYR A 346 -8.90 8.64 -10.32
N LEU A 347 -8.10 9.69 -10.50
CA LEU A 347 -6.91 9.96 -9.68
C LEU A 347 -7.26 10.45 -8.26
N CYS A 348 -8.52 10.83 -8.00
CA CYS A 348 -8.95 11.32 -6.68
C CYS A 348 -9.21 10.18 -5.67
N VAL A 349 -9.32 8.93 -6.12
CA VAL A 349 -9.68 7.76 -5.29
C VAL A 349 -8.82 7.62 -4.02
N PRO A 350 -7.48 7.76 -4.08
CA PRO A 350 -6.63 7.74 -2.89
C PRO A 350 -6.98 8.81 -1.86
N PHE A 351 -7.45 9.96 -2.34
CA PHE A 351 -7.77 11.13 -1.52
C PHE A 351 -9.18 11.01 -0.93
N LEU A 352 -10.14 10.40 -1.64
CA LEU A 352 -11.44 10.02 -1.07
C LEU A 352 -11.26 9.05 0.11
N ASP A 353 -10.44 8.01 -0.10
CA ASP A 353 -10.07 7.03 0.91
C ASP A 353 -9.39 7.68 2.13
N ALA A 354 -8.43 8.56 1.90
CA ALA A 354 -7.75 9.30 2.97
C ALA A 354 -8.69 10.29 3.68
N THR A 355 -9.69 10.84 2.99
CA THR A 355 -10.73 11.70 3.57
C THR A 355 -11.63 10.92 4.51
N LEU A 356 -11.95 9.66 4.22
CA LEU A 356 -12.67 8.80 5.16
C LEU A 356 -11.87 8.55 6.45
N VAL A 357 -10.56 8.31 6.33
CA VAL A 357 -9.66 8.20 7.50
C VAL A 357 -9.62 9.49 8.29
N PHE A 358 -9.56 10.65 7.61
CA PHE A 358 -9.65 11.96 8.25
C PHE A 358 -10.96 12.12 9.03
N CYS A 359 -12.10 11.78 8.42
CA CYS A 359 -13.41 11.84 9.06
C CYS A 359 -13.48 10.94 10.30
N GLN A 360 -12.82 9.78 10.30
CA GLN A 360 -12.78 8.84 11.43
C GLN A 360 -11.88 9.30 12.59
N MET A 361 -10.78 10.00 12.30
CA MET A 361 -9.70 10.22 13.27
C MET A 361 -9.37 11.67 13.61
N SER A 362 -9.89 12.65 12.87
CA SER A 362 -9.67 14.06 13.17
C SER A 362 -10.37 14.47 14.48
N SER A 363 -9.76 15.39 15.23
CA SER A 363 -10.37 15.99 16.41
C SER A 363 -11.19 17.26 16.10
N ASP A 364 -11.03 17.80 14.89
CA ASP A 364 -11.67 19.05 14.45
C ASP A 364 -12.94 18.76 13.64
N GLY A 365 -14.09 18.96 14.29
CA GLY A 365 -15.41 18.74 13.69
C GLY A 365 -15.73 19.68 12.54
N ASP A 366 -15.28 20.93 12.58
CA ASP A 366 -15.56 21.91 11.54
C ASP A 366 -14.79 21.57 10.25
N ARG A 367 -13.54 21.11 10.39
CA ARG A 367 -12.74 20.61 9.26
C ARG A 367 -13.33 19.35 8.64
N ILE A 368 -13.89 18.45 9.45
CA ILE A 368 -14.62 17.29 8.94
C ILE A 368 -15.81 17.74 8.09
N THR A 369 -16.64 18.65 8.61
CA THR A 369 -17.80 19.19 7.86
C THR A 369 -17.37 19.87 6.57
N ASN A 370 -16.30 20.68 6.59
CA ASN A 370 -15.79 21.37 5.41
C ASN A 370 -15.28 20.40 4.35
N LEU A 371 -14.60 19.31 4.72
CA LEU A 371 -14.14 18.31 3.75
C LEU A 371 -15.30 17.51 3.14
N ILE A 372 -16.31 17.15 3.94
CA ILE A 372 -17.53 16.50 3.41
C ILE A 372 -18.21 17.44 2.41
N ASP A 373 -18.37 18.71 2.76
CA ASP A 373 -18.93 19.75 1.88
C ASP A 373 -18.11 19.92 0.59
N TYR A 374 -16.78 19.91 0.71
CA TYR A 374 -15.86 20.03 -0.40
C TYR A 374 -15.98 18.89 -1.41
N VAL A 375 -16.15 17.64 -0.93
CA VAL A 375 -16.39 16.46 -1.78
C VAL A 375 -17.77 16.55 -2.43
N SER A 376 -18.82 16.86 -1.66
CA SER A 376 -20.19 16.93 -2.18
C SER A 376 -20.33 17.96 -3.31
N LYS A 377 -19.82 19.18 -3.11
CA LYS A 377 -19.85 20.25 -4.13
C LYS A 377 -18.83 20.03 -5.26
N GLY A 378 -17.80 19.22 -5.03
CA GLY A 378 -16.78 18.89 -6.02
C GLY A 378 -17.26 17.93 -7.10
N ILE A 379 -18.37 17.23 -6.87
CA ILE A 379 -18.83 16.15 -7.76
C ILE A 379 -19.15 16.64 -9.17
N ASP A 380 -19.56 17.90 -9.32
CA ASP A 380 -19.86 18.50 -10.62
C ASP A 380 -18.65 18.54 -11.56
N SER A 381 -17.43 18.42 -11.02
CA SER A 381 -16.18 18.47 -11.78
C SER A 381 -15.62 17.11 -12.21
N ILE A 382 -16.29 15.99 -11.88
CA ILE A 382 -15.76 14.65 -12.15
C ILE A 382 -15.91 14.19 -13.62
N ASN A 383 -16.75 14.89 -14.39
CA ASN A 383 -17.13 14.55 -15.78
C ASN A 383 -17.54 13.07 -15.89
N ASP A 384 -16.94 12.30 -16.79
CA ASP A 384 -17.28 10.90 -17.08
C ASP A 384 -16.38 9.89 -16.34
N SER A 385 -15.60 10.33 -15.35
CA SER A 385 -14.70 9.45 -14.57
C SER A 385 -14.94 9.55 -13.06
N GLY A 386 -14.82 8.44 -12.33
CA GLY A 386 -14.86 8.43 -10.86
C GLY A 386 -16.24 8.36 -10.19
N GLY A 387 -17.34 8.16 -10.93
CA GLY A 387 -18.69 8.12 -10.36
C GLY A 387 -18.92 6.98 -9.35
N CYS A 388 -18.39 5.79 -9.62
CA CYS A 388 -18.48 4.64 -8.71
C CYS A 388 -17.79 4.92 -7.37
N GLU A 389 -16.63 5.55 -7.40
CA GLU A 389 -15.79 5.79 -6.23
C GLU A 389 -16.35 6.92 -5.35
N HIS A 390 -16.96 7.95 -5.95
CA HIS A 390 -17.69 8.97 -5.19
C HIS A 390 -18.94 8.40 -4.52
N LEU A 391 -19.69 7.52 -5.21
CA LEU A 391 -20.81 6.82 -4.60
C LEU A 391 -20.35 5.96 -3.42
N ALA A 392 -19.27 5.18 -3.59
CA ALA A 392 -18.69 4.35 -2.55
C ALA A 392 -18.20 5.18 -1.34
N PHE A 393 -17.70 6.40 -1.58
CA PHE A 393 -17.33 7.34 -0.52
C PHE A 393 -18.54 7.69 0.36
N PHE A 394 -19.66 8.14 -0.22
CA PHE A 394 -20.86 8.48 0.57
C PHE A 394 -21.47 7.27 1.29
N GLN A 395 -21.49 6.11 0.62
CA GLN A 395 -21.95 4.85 1.22
C GLN A 395 -21.08 4.39 2.41
N SER A 396 -19.78 4.71 2.37
CA SER A 396 -18.85 4.44 3.47
C SER A 396 -18.98 5.48 4.57
N LEU A 397 -19.18 6.75 4.20
CA LEU A 397 -19.24 7.88 5.13
C LEU A 397 -20.41 7.75 6.12
N VAL A 398 -21.58 7.27 5.68
CA VAL A 398 -22.73 7.05 6.59
C VAL A 398 -22.49 5.97 7.66
N LYS A 399 -21.43 5.16 7.52
CA LYS A 399 -21.03 4.12 8.48
C LYS A 399 -19.85 4.54 9.35
N VAL A 400 -19.38 5.78 9.20
CA VAL A 400 -18.25 6.31 9.96
C VAL A 400 -18.71 6.69 11.37
N LYS A 401 -17.82 6.45 12.33
CA LYS A 401 -17.89 7.02 13.68
C LYS A 401 -16.56 7.69 14.01
N ASN A 402 -16.62 8.77 14.80
CA ASN A 402 -15.44 9.48 15.25
C ASN A 402 -15.56 9.80 16.75
N GLU A 403 -14.82 9.05 17.55
CA GLU A 403 -14.82 9.16 19.01
C GLU A 403 -14.13 10.45 19.49
N LYS A 404 -13.10 10.93 18.77
CA LYS A 404 -12.33 12.13 19.14
C LYS A 404 -13.16 13.41 18.97
N ALA A 405 -13.89 13.52 17.87
CA ALA A 405 -14.78 14.65 17.59
C ALA A 405 -16.20 14.47 18.17
N LYS A 406 -16.46 13.36 18.88
CA LYS A 406 -17.77 12.98 19.45
C LYS A 406 -18.88 13.00 18.40
N LYS A 407 -18.60 12.46 17.20
CA LYS A 407 -19.55 12.31 16.10
C LYS A 407 -19.88 10.84 15.92
N ASP A 408 -21.14 10.49 16.10
CA ASP A 408 -21.64 9.14 15.90
C ASP A 408 -22.06 8.90 14.44
N GLU A 409 -22.45 7.67 14.14
CA GLU A 409 -22.92 7.28 12.80
C GLU A 409 -24.11 8.12 12.34
N TYR A 410 -25.00 8.51 13.26
CA TYR A 410 -26.14 9.36 12.94
C TYR A 410 -25.72 10.76 12.47
N TRP A 411 -24.71 11.37 13.09
CA TRP A 411 -24.19 12.67 12.64
C TRP A 411 -23.61 12.60 11.23
N PHE A 412 -22.84 11.55 10.91
CA PHE A 412 -22.31 11.36 9.55
C PHE A 412 -23.41 11.06 8.54
N TRP A 413 -24.37 10.22 8.91
CA TRP A 413 -25.57 9.97 8.12
C TRP A 413 -26.32 11.28 7.81
N SER A 414 -26.60 12.11 8.81
CA SER A 414 -27.26 13.41 8.64
C SER A 414 -26.44 14.31 7.71
N SER A 415 -25.13 14.35 7.89
CA SER A 415 -24.23 15.18 7.08
C SER A 415 -24.24 14.79 5.60
N VAL A 416 -24.42 13.50 5.28
CA VAL A 416 -24.57 13.01 3.90
C VAL A 416 -25.95 13.34 3.34
N VAL A 417 -27.00 13.17 4.14
CA VAL A 417 -28.39 13.43 3.75
C VAL A 417 -28.62 14.92 3.48
N ASP A 418 -28.10 15.79 4.34
CA ASP A 418 -28.13 17.25 4.18
C ASP A 418 -27.55 17.74 2.85
N ARG A 419 -26.64 16.95 2.27
CA ARG A 419 -25.90 17.28 1.04
C ARG A 419 -26.36 16.50 -0.17
N ILE A 420 -27.42 15.67 -0.05
CA ILE A 420 -28.02 14.97 -1.19
C ILE A 420 -28.22 15.89 -2.42
N PRO A 421 -28.74 17.12 -2.28
CA PRO A 421 -28.91 18.03 -3.41
C PRO A 421 -27.60 18.43 -4.10
N ASP A 422 -26.48 18.42 -3.38
CA ASP A 422 -25.16 18.78 -3.93
C ASP A 422 -24.54 17.64 -4.75
N TRP A 423 -24.69 16.39 -4.30
CA TRP A 423 -23.98 15.25 -4.90
C TRP A 423 -24.84 14.32 -5.77
N ALA A 424 -26.12 14.14 -5.44
CA ALA A 424 -26.96 13.14 -6.11
C ALA A 424 -27.33 13.49 -7.56
N PRO A 425 -27.71 14.74 -7.92
CA PRO A 425 -28.11 15.08 -9.30
C PRO A 425 -27.07 14.70 -10.34
N THR A 426 -25.79 14.93 -10.05
CA THR A 426 -24.69 14.62 -10.97
C THR A 426 -24.47 13.13 -11.12
N LEU A 427 -24.55 12.36 -10.05
CA LEU A 427 -24.43 10.91 -10.15
C LEU A 427 -25.67 10.22 -10.75
N LEU A 428 -26.86 10.82 -10.61
CA LEU A 428 -28.10 10.37 -11.25
C LEU A 428 -28.10 10.61 -12.76
N HIS A 429 -27.32 11.56 -13.25
CA HIS A 429 -27.13 11.85 -14.68
C HIS A 429 -25.85 11.22 -15.26
N TYR A 430 -25.08 10.50 -14.43
CA TYR A 430 -23.78 9.96 -14.80
C TYR A 430 -23.85 8.94 -15.97
N PRO A 431 -22.88 8.87 -16.90
CA PRO A 431 -22.96 8.01 -18.09
C PRO A 431 -23.14 6.51 -17.79
N GLU A 432 -22.51 6.03 -16.73
CA GLU A 432 -22.56 4.61 -16.34
C GLU A 432 -23.87 4.25 -15.62
N ARG A 433 -24.63 3.29 -16.20
CA ARG A 433 -25.91 2.84 -15.64
C ARG A 433 -25.78 2.25 -14.24
N ALA A 434 -24.67 1.58 -13.93
CA ALA A 434 -24.42 1.00 -12.61
C ALA A 434 -24.36 2.10 -11.53
N VAL A 435 -23.72 3.24 -11.82
CA VAL A 435 -23.66 4.40 -10.92
C VAL A 435 -25.06 4.98 -10.71
N ARG A 436 -25.81 5.26 -11.78
CA ARG A 436 -27.17 5.82 -11.68
C ARG A 436 -28.10 4.96 -10.83
N ASN A 437 -28.12 3.65 -11.09
CA ASN A 437 -28.93 2.69 -10.32
C ASN A 437 -28.47 2.62 -8.85
N GLY A 438 -27.16 2.58 -8.61
CA GLY A 438 -26.60 2.55 -7.26
C GLY A 438 -26.96 3.79 -6.45
N VAL A 439 -27.00 4.97 -7.09
CA VAL A 439 -27.44 6.22 -6.45
C VAL A 439 -28.93 6.16 -6.12
N LEU A 440 -29.77 5.71 -7.06
CA LEU A 440 -31.21 5.57 -6.82
C LEU A 440 -31.49 4.62 -5.63
N ASP A 441 -30.81 3.48 -5.58
CA ASP A 441 -30.95 2.53 -4.48
C ASP A 441 -30.44 3.10 -3.15
N PHE A 442 -29.41 3.93 -3.18
CA PHE A 442 -28.92 4.61 -1.98
C PHE A 442 -29.88 5.72 -1.52
N LEU A 443 -30.47 6.50 -2.43
CA LEU A 443 -31.51 7.49 -2.11
C LEU A 443 -32.76 6.83 -1.53
N ARG A 444 -33.14 5.64 -2.00
CA ARG A 444 -34.21 4.85 -1.39
C ARG A 444 -33.92 4.53 0.07
N GLN A 445 -32.67 4.18 0.40
CA GLN A 445 -32.25 3.87 1.76
C GLN A 445 -32.17 5.11 2.65
N LEU A 446 -31.70 6.24 2.12
CA LEU A 446 -31.46 7.46 2.89
C LEU A 446 -32.68 8.37 3.05
N LEU A 447 -33.49 8.51 1.99
CA LEU A 447 -34.54 9.51 1.89
C LEU A 447 -35.91 8.85 1.71
N PHE A 448 -36.10 8.04 0.66
CA PHE A 448 -37.46 7.63 0.26
C PHE A 448 -38.11 6.57 1.17
N SER A 449 -37.31 5.68 1.80
CA SER A 449 -37.86 4.69 2.75
C SER A 449 -38.44 5.32 4.02
N LYS A 450 -38.06 6.57 4.33
CA LYS A 450 -38.49 7.30 5.52
C LYS A 450 -39.88 7.90 5.42
N GLU A 451 -40.47 7.86 4.23
CA GLU A 451 -41.84 8.27 3.93
C GLU A 451 -42.88 7.38 4.62
N TYR A 452 -42.52 6.11 4.90
CA TYR A 452 -43.41 5.10 5.47
C TYR A 452 -43.12 4.77 6.95
N GLU A 453 -42.12 5.41 7.55
CA GLU A 453 -41.77 5.23 8.95
C GLU A 453 -42.54 6.22 9.84
N ASP A 454 -42.95 5.78 11.04
CA ASP A 454 -43.53 6.66 12.07
C ASP A 454 -42.42 7.54 12.69
N ILE A 455 -41.99 8.55 11.93
CA ILE A 455 -41.01 9.56 12.34
C ILE A 455 -41.70 10.82 12.88
N SER A 456 -41.03 11.54 13.79
CA SER A 456 -41.59 12.77 14.36
C SER A 456 -41.72 13.89 13.32
N ASP A 457 -42.58 14.89 13.59
CA ASP A 457 -42.85 15.97 12.65
C ASP A 457 -41.60 16.79 12.27
N ASP A 458 -40.64 16.94 13.19
CA ASP A 458 -39.35 17.60 12.91
C ASP A 458 -38.54 16.84 11.86
N PHE A 459 -38.50 15.51 11.95
CA PHE A 459 -37.83 14.66 10.96
C PHE A 459 -38.58 14.68 9.62
N ARG A 460 -39.92 14.71 9.63
CA ARG A 460 -40.72 14.86 8.39
C ARG A 460 -40.41 16.16 7.67
N GLN A 461 -40.33 17.27 8.42
CA GLN A 461 -39.96 18.57 7.84
C GLN A 461 -38.54 18.56 7.26
N PHE A 462 -37.60 17.90 7.95
CA PHE A 462 -36.24 17.72 7.49
C PHE A 462 -36.17 16.98 6.15
N TYR A 463 -36.76 15.79 6.03
CA TYR A 463 -36.77 15.03 4.77
C TYR A 463 -37.54 15.74 3.66
N ARG A 464 -38.65 16.42 4.00
CA ARG A 464 -39.41 17.22 3.03
C ARG A 464 -38.56 18.34 2.44
N LYS A 465 -37.75 19.01 3.26
CA LYS A 465 -36.81 20.03 2.77
C LYS A 465 -35.78 19.42 1.82
N ILE A 466 -35.11 18.33 2.23
CA ILE A 466 -34.09 17.68 1.39
C ILE A 466 -34.67 17.15 0.08
N GLY A 467 -35.87 16.57 0.10
CA GLY A 467 -36.56 16.11 -1.11
C GLY A 467 -36.91 17.23 -2.08
N ARG A 468 -37.34 18.39 -1.56
CA ARG A 468 -37.59 19.60 -2.38
C ARG A 468 -36.30 20.14 -2.99
N ASP A 469 -35.25 20.26 -2.17
CA ASP A 469 -33.94 20.74 -2.62
C ASP A 469 -33.34 19.79 -3.69
N LEU A 470 -33.51 18.47 -3.53
CA LEU A 470 -33.08 17.47 -4.51
C LEU A 470 -33.82 17.61 -5.85
N ALA A 471 -35.16 17.79 -5.81
CA ALA A 471 -35.95 17.98 -7.02
C ALA A 471 -35.50 19.23 -7.78
N GLN A 472 -35.34 20.36 -7.07
CA GLN A 472 -34.86 21.62 -7.62
C GLN A 472 -33.46 21.46 -8.25
N ALA A 473 -32.51 20.89 -7.50
CA ALA A 473 -31.14 20.70 -7.97
C ALA A 473 -31.07 19.76 -9.20
N SER A 474 -31.93 18.73 -9.25
CA SER A 474 -32.02 17.82 -10.40
C SER A 474 -32.58 18.49 -11.65
N VAL A 475 -33.63 19.30 -11.52
CA VAL A 475 -34.19 20.10 -12.61
C VAL A 475 -33.15 21.11 -13.13
N ASP A 476 -32.44 21.79 -12.22
CA ASP A 476 -31.41 22.76 -12.58
C ASP A 476 -30.22 22.10 -13.29
N LYS A 477 -29.82 20.88 -12.88
CA LYS A 477 -28.78 20.10 -13.56
C LYS A 477 -29.17 19.83 -15.00
N LEU A 478 -30.37 19.30 -15.24
CA LEU A 478 -30.87 19.01 -16.59
C LEU A 478 -30.95 20.27 -17.46
N ARG A 479 -31.43 21.39 -16.90
CA ARG A 479 -31.48 22.69 -17.60
C ARG A 479 -30.11 23.20 -18.01
N ARG A 480 -29.12 23.11 -17.12
CA ARG A 480 -27.75 23.54 -17.41
C ARG A 480 -27.14 22.69 -18.50
N THR A 481 -27.31 21.37 -18.44
CA THR A 481 -26.71 20.44 -19.42
C THR A 481 -27.31 20.58 -20.81
N TYR A 482 -28.64 20.69 -20.93
CA TYR A 482 -29.34 20.56 -22.22
C TYR A 482 -29.99 21.84 -22.76
N LEU A 483 -30.30 22.82 -21.91
CA LEU A 483 -31.09 24.01 -22.29
C LEU A 483 -30.29 25.32 -22.25
N SER A 484 -29.10 25.33 -21.66
CA SER A 484 -28.34 26.57 -21.38
C SER A 484 -27.03 26.72 -22.16
N THR A 485 -26.49 25.64 -22.74
CA THR A 485 -25.15 25.64 -23.36
C THR A 485 -25.23 25.76 -24.88
N ALA A 486 -24.42 26.63 -25.49
CA ALA A 486 -24.30 26.74 -26.96
C ALA A 486 -23.73 25.46 -27.62
N ASP A 487 -23.06 24.62 -26.82
CA ASP A 487 -22.57 23.27 -27.16
C ASP A 487 -23.41 22.17 -26.47
N ALA A 488 -24.74 22.32 -26.44
CA ALA A 488 -25.62 21.32 -25.84
C ALA A 488 -25.38 19.94 -26.46
N GLN A 489 -24.97 18.98 -25.64
CA GLN A 489 -24.85 17.58 -26.06
C GLN A 489 -26.24 17.05 -26.43
N PRO A 490 -26.35 16.22 -27.47
CA PRO A 490 -27.63 15.61 -27.79
C PRO A 490 -28.13 14.81 -26.58
N PRO A 491 -29.41 14.95 -26.22
CA PRO A 491 -30.00 14.25 -25.08
C PRO A 491 -29.97 12.74 -25.28
N GLU A 492 -29.07 12.02 -24.59
CA GLU A 492 -29.18 10.57 -24.50
C GLU A 492 -30.32 10.20 -23.54
N VAL A 493 -31.44 9.75 -24.10
CA VAL A 493 -32.68 9.39 -23.36
C VAL A 493 -32.39 8.52 -22.13
N LYS A 494 -31.52 7.52 -22.30
CA LYS A 494 -31.14 6.55 -21.27
C LYS A 494 -30.37 7.15 -20.09
N SER A 495 -29.71 8.29 -20.28
CA SER A 495 -29.00 9.02 -19.21
C SER A 495 -29.97 9.86 -18.36
N MET A 496 -31.14 10.20 -18.89
CA MET A 496 -32.15 11.05 -18.22
C MET A 496 -33.20 10.26 -17.46
N GLU A 497 -33.48 9.01 -17.85
CA GLU A 497 -34.53 8.19 -17.24
C GLU A 497 -34.42 8.16 -15.71
N THR A 498 -33.23 7.93 -15.15
CA THR A 498 -33.05 7.78 -13.71
C THR A 498 -33.25 9.09 -12.95
N ILE A 499 -32.71 10.20 -13.45
CA ILE A 499 -32.88 11.51 -12.82
C ILE A 499 -34.32 12.03 -12.96
N SER A 500 -34.99 11.78 -14.09
CA SER A 500 -36.42 12.08 -14.26
C SER A 500 -37.30 11.30 -13.30
N LEU A 501 -37.03 10.01 -13.09
CA LEU A 501 -37.74 9.19 -12.08
C LEU A 501 -37.61 9.78 -10.67
N VAL A 502 -36.42 10.26 -10.31
CA VAL A 502 -36.19 10.90 -9.00
C VAL A 502 -36.94 12.22 -8.88
N ILE A 503 -36.95 13.06 -9.93
CA ILE A 503 -37.70 14.32 -9.94
C ILE A 503 -39.19 14.03 -9.74
N MET A 504 -39.77 13.11 -10.52
CA MET A 504 -41.19 12.74 -10.43
C MET A 504 -41.56 12.25 -9.03
N HIS A 505 -40.77 11.33 -8.46
CA HIS A 505 -40.97 10.85 -7.09
C HIS A 505 -40.93 12.00 -6.08
N CYS A 506 -39.94 12.90 -6.18
CA CYS A 506 -39.83 14.00 -5.24
C CYS A 506 -40.98 15.00 -5.36
N THR A 507 -41.44 15.30 -6.58
CA THR A 507 -42.61 16.17 -6.81
C THR A 507 -43.90 15.57 -6.27
N GLU A 508 -44.09 14.25 -6.39
CA GLU A 508 -45.28 13.57 -5.87
C GLU A 508 -45.32 13.51 -4.34
N VAL A 509 -44.17 13.35 -3.70
CA VAL A 509 -44.13 13.08 -2.25
C VAL A 509 -43.91 14.35 -1.40
N TYR A 510 -43.06 15.27 -1.84
CA TYR A 510 -42.57 16.36 -0.98
C TYR A 510 -43.18 17.74 -1.28
N PHE A 511 -43.94 17.86 -2.37
CA PHE A 511 -44.65 19.08 -2.78
C PHE A 511 -46.16 18.90 -2.59
N ASP A 512 -46.85 20.00 -2.27
CA ASP A 512 -48.31 20.03 -2.11
C ASP A 512 -48.94 20.80 -3.28
N GLU A 513 -49.65 20.11 -4.16
CA GLU A 513 -50.36 20.73 -5.31
C GLU A 513 -51.36 21.83 -4.91
N ARG A 514 -51.76 21.88 -3.65
CA ARG A 514 -52.67 22.91 -3.13
C ARG A 514 -51.96 24.21 -2.78
N ASP A 515 -50.65 24.16 -2.63
CA ASP A 515 -49.80 25.32 -2.43
C ASP A 515 -49.39 25.90 -3.81
N SER A 516 -49.57 27.21 -3.98
CA SER A 516 -49.36 27.86 -5.29
C SER A 516 -47.90 27.82 -5.74
N ASP A 517 -46.95 27.94 -4.81
CA ASP A 517 -45.53 27.95 -5.13
C ASP A 517 -45.08 26.51 -5.50
N ASP A 518 -45.63 25.51 -4.82
CA ASP A 518 -45.42 24.09 -5.13
C ASP A 518 -46.03 23.70 -6.49
N ALA A 519 -47.25 24.14 -6.79
CA ALA A 519 -47.91 23.89 -8.07
C ALA A 519 -47.12 24.49 -9.26
N ASP A 520 -46.58 25.70 -9.08
CA ASP A 520 -45.74 26.36 -10.09
C ASP A 520 -44.44 25.57 -10.33
N PHE A 521 -43.78 25.07 -9.27
CA PHE A 521 -42.59 24.24 -9.41
C PHE A 521 -42.89 22.88 -10.06
N ILE A 522 -43.98 22.21 -9.67
CA ILE A 522 -44.39 20.92 -10.27
C ILE A 522 -44.60 21.10 -11.78
N GLN A 523 -45.37 22.12 -12.18
CA GLN A 523 -45.61 22.42 -13.59
C GLN A 523 -44.30 22.71 -14.33
N GLN A 524 -43.37 23.43 -13.69
CA GLN A 524 -42.07 23.73 -14.23
C GLN A 524 -41.21 22.47 -14.43
N ALA A 525 -41.16 21.57 -13.45
CA ALA A 525 -40.41 20.32 -13.51
C ALA A 525 -40.96 19.40 -14.61
N THR A 526 -42.28 19.22 -14.69
CA THR A 526 -42.94 18.44 -15.75
C THR A 526 -42.64 19.02 -17.14
N THR A 527 -42.67 20.35 -17.28
CA THR A 527 -42.36 21.01 -18.55
C THR A 527 -40.91 20.75 -18.99
N VAL A 528 -39.95 20.77 -18.06
CA VAL A 528 -38.54 20.47 -18.36
C VAL A 528 -38.38 19.02 -18.81
N ILE A 529 -38.99 18.07 -18.10
CA ILE A 529 -38.93 16.64 -18.45
C ILE A 529 -39.53 16.41 -19.85
N SER A 530 -40.74 16.93 -20.13
CA SER A 530 -41.39 16.76 -21.42
C SER A 530 -40.63 17.42 -22.58
N ALA A 531 -40.01 18.58 -22.34
CA ALA A 531 -39.18 19.24 -23.36
C ALA A 531 -37.93 18.41 -23.70
N LEU A 532 -37.32 17.76 -22.70
CA LEU A 532 -36.17 16.89 -22.89
C LEU A 532 -36.54 15.58 -23.58
N GLU A 533 -37.71 15.01 -23.27
CA GLU A 533 -38.26 13.84 -23.97
C GLU A 533 -38.52 14.14 -25.45
N GLN A 534 -39.04 15.33 -25.78
CA GLN A 534 -39.22 15.76 -27.18
C GLN A 534 -37.88 15.91 -27.90
N LEU A 535 -36.90 16.58 -27.28
CA LEU A 535 -35.56 16.73 -27.84
C LEU A 535 -34.84 15.39 -28.02
N ALA A 536 -35.09 14.43 -27.14
CA ALA A 536 -34.61 13.05 -27.24
C ALA A 536 -35.20 12.27 -28.43
N VAL A 537 -36.48 12.51 -28.74
CA VAL A 537 -37.20 11.85 -29.85
C VAL A 537 -36.86 12.50 -31.20
N ASP A 538 -36.52 13.78 -31.23
CA ASP A 538 -36.20 14.53 -32.45
C ASP A 538 -34.76 14.32 -32.97
N VAL A 539 -33.90 13.60 -32.26
CA VAL A 539 -32.57 13.18 -32.76
C VAL A 539 -32.75 11.98 -33.70
N PRO A 540 -32.47 12.10 -35.02
CA PRO A 540 -32.65 10.99 -35.95
C PRO A 540 -31.74 9.82 -35.61
N GLU A 541 -32.29 8.60 -35.56
CA GLU A 541 -31.54 7.34 -35.36
C GLU A 541 -30.36 7.17 -36.36
N GLU A 542 -30.38 7.88 -37.49
CA GLU A 542 -29.33 7.86 -38.52
C GLU A 542 -28.01 8.57 -38.10
N LEU A 543 -28.00 9.43 -37.07
CA LEU A 543 -26.76 10.08 -36.58
C LEU A 543 -26.05 9.27 -35.48
N ILE A 544 -26.70 8.25 -34.90
CA ILE A 544 -26.13 7.41 -33.83
C ILE A 544 -25.29 6.25 -34.43
N SER A 545 -25.38 6.00 -35.74
CA SER A 545 -24.64 4.95 -36.46
C SER A 545 -23.21 5.35 -36.90
N GLY A 546 -22.64 6.42 -36.33
CA GLY A 546 -21.39 7.03 -36.81
C GLY A 546 -20.14 6.85 -35.94
N SER A 547 -20.25 6.35 -34.71
CA SER A 547 -19.13 6.38 -33.75
C SER A 547 -18.80 5.07 -33.04
N ASP A 548 -19.26 3.92 -33.55
CA ASP A 548 -18.79 2.59 -33.14
C ASP A 548 -17.45 2.22 -33.81
N PHE A 549 -16.53 3.19 -33.91
CA PHE A 549 -15.11 2.89 -34.01
C PHE A 549 -14.46 3.27 -32.69
N HIS A 550 -14.51 2.34 -31.76
CA HIS A 550 -13.40 2.19 -30.82
C HIS A 550 -12.12 2.15 -31.66
N SER A 551 -11.28 3.16 -31.48
CA SER A 551 -9.86 3.04 -31.75
C SER A 551 -9.40 1.83 -30.93
N ASP A 552 -9.18 0.70 -31.60
CA ASP A 552 -8.41 -0.43 -31.08
C ASP A 552 -7.08 0.14 -30.59
N GLY A 553 -7.05 0.47 -29.30
CA GLY A 553 -5.84 0.75 -28.56
C GLY A 553 -4.99 -0.50 -28.68
N TRP A 554 -3.86 -0.34 -29.33
CA TRP A 554 -2.91 -1.39 -29.62
C TRP A 554 -2.67 -2.24 -28.38
N ASP A 555 -3.10 -3.50 -28.44
CA ASP A 555 -2.56 -4.57 -27.62
C ASP A 555 -1.09 -4.75 -28.01
N ASP A 556 -0.23 -3.90 -27.46
CA ASP A 556 1.21 -4.10 -27.47
C ASP A 556 1.55 -5.10 -26.35
N ASN A 557 1.09 -6.32 -26.55
CA ASN A 557 1.30 -7.46 -25.67
C ASN A 557 1.72 -8.67 -26.51
N SER A 558 2.84 -8.54 -27.24
CA SER A 558 3.66 -9.68 -27.70
C SER A 558 4.97 -9.22 -28.35
N MET A 559 6.01 -9.02 -27.54
CA MET A 559 7.37 -9.37 -27.97
C MET A 559 8.25 -9.65 -26.74
N MET A 560 8.09 -10.83 -26.15
CA MET A 560 9.19 -11.44 -25.41
C MET A 560 10.29 -11.77 -26.42
N GLY A 561 11.33 -10.95 -26.43
CA GLY A 561 12.61 -11.30 -27.03
C GLY A 561 13.17 -12.52 -26.31
N SER A 562 13.21 -13.64 -27.04
CA SER A 562 13.96 -14.83 -26.67
C SER A 562 15.46 -14.53 -26.81
N ASP A 563 16.12 -14.13 -25.72
CA ASP A 563 17.58 -14.13 -25.64
C ASP A 563 18.06 -15.57 -25.44
N SER A 564 18.25 -16.25 -26.57
CA SER A 564 19.07 -17.44 -26.65
C SER A 564 20.15 -17.17 -27.70
N ASP A 565 21.29 -16.67 -27.23
CA ASP A 565 22.53 -16.68 -28.02
C ASP A 565 23.60 -17.48 -27.27
N VAL A 566 23.74 -18.72 -27.73
CA VAL A 566 24.85 -19.62 -27.47
C VAL A 566 25.95 -19.22 -28.45
N GLY A 567 26.91 -18.41 -28.00
CA GLY A 567 28.13 -18.13 -28.74
C GLY A 567 29.22 -19.14 -28.39
N LEU A 568 29.39 -20.18 -29.21
CA LEU A 568 30.56 -21.04 -29.14
C LEU A 568 31.17 -21.23 -30.54
N THR A 569 32.49 -21.03 -30.54
CA THR A 569 33.52 -21.45 -31.51
C THR A 569 33.80 -20.51 -32.69
N GLY A 570 34.96 -19.87 -32.58
CA GLY A 570 35.76 -19.43 -33.71
C GLY A 570 37.24 -19.58 -33.34
N SER A 571 37.90 -20.60 -33.90
CA SER A 571 39.35 -20.74 -34.03
C SER A 571 39.66 -21.96 -34.90
N PRO A 572 40.71 -21.92 -35.73
CA PRO A 572 41.05 -20.94 -36.76
C PRO A 572 40.47 -21.29 -38.14
#